data_AF-A0A924P9R2-F1
#
_entry.id   AF-A0A924P9R2-F1
#
_cell.length_a   1.000
_cell.length_b   1.000
_cell.length_c   1.000
_cell.angle_alpha   90.00
_cell.angle_beta   90.00
_cell.angle_gamma   90.00
#
_symmetry.space_group_name_H-M   'P 1'
#
loop_
_entity.id
_entity.type
_entity.pdbx_description
1 polymer ?
#
loop_
_entity_poly.entity_id
_entity_poly.type
_entity_poly.pdbx_seq_one_letter_code
_entity_poly.pdbx_strand_id
1 'polypeptide(L)'
;MNLHLFSFSIFTVGLVTCTQAFSAGPSVEPPAPPCTVLLRAPTIQPWQPRFEQPKLGVEDLLPLTFIAEIKKTLGKVPYAESKRTGEEIAFRIRFAQGVPSFISWKFILDPRHPESIGIDGLRLENPIATKPRENLHSSQMKSGLPMEVFRFAREQLFEIARKGGFTKLTTHGSQNYLVAALYRRMVGMKPVTGVSDQVFELLDFCYLYATRRLPVEERITSIDDFNHVIGDYHGYTTSERAQFFWDQYQKSGIEKSDFTLLKDDQGQVIGFIDLASKSRASRLYFINTLVPRKPILQYRDLGRNNVLGLELELH
;
A
#
# COMPACT_ATOMS: atom_id res chain seq x y z
N MET A 1 10.95 30.53 35.23
CA MET A 1 10.13 31.48 34.46
C MET A 1 10.93 32.77 34.39
N ASN A 2 11.68 32.98 33.30
CA ASN A 2 12.40 34.22 33.02
C ASN A 2 12.52 34.32 31.49
N LEU A 3 11.74 35.23 30.91
CA LEU A 3 11.88 35.68 29.54
C LEU A 3 13.06 36.66 29.47
N HIS A 4 13.96 36.45 28.52
CA HIS A 4 14.75 37.54 27.96
C HIS A 4 14.65 37.53 26.43
N LEU A 5 13.97 38.54 25.93
CA LEU A 5 13.99 39.04 24.55
C LEU A 5 15.31 39.79 24.31
N PHE A 6 16.01 39.49 23.23
CA PHE A 6 16.87 40.41 22.47
C PHE A 6 16.90 39.89 21.03
N SER A 7 16.24 40.55 20.08
CA SER A 7 16.65 41.75 19.33
C SER A 7 17.35 41.38 18.02
N PHE A 8 16.76 41.86 16.93
CA PHE A 8 17.20 41.75 15.55
C PHE A 8 18.51 42.50 15.31
N SER A 9 19.34 41.99 14.39
CA SER A 9 20.21 42.84 13.55
C SER A 9 20.40 42.20 12.18
N ILE A 10 19.98 42.97 11.18
CA ILE A 10 20.17 42.79 9.75
C ILE A 10 21.59 43.26 9.43
N PHE A 11 22.36 42.49 8.66
CA PHE A 11 23.50 43.01 7.91
C PHE A 11 23.47 42.48 6.48
N THR A 12 23.44 43.42 5.54
CA THR A 12 23.52 43.20 4.10
C THR A 12 24.90 43.65 3.62
N VAL A 13 25.36 42.97 2.57
CA VAL A 13 26.40 43.34 1.58
C VAL A 13 27.87 43.20 1.99
N GLY A 14 28.51 42.23 1.36
CA GLY A 14 29.95 42.20 1.12
C GLY A 14 30.23 41.47 -0.19
N LEU A 15 30.30 42.23 -1.28
CA LEU A 15 30.80 41.78 -2.59
C LEU A 15 32.27 41.32 -2.41
N VAL A 16 32.59 40.09 -2.81
CA VAL A 16 33.98 39.71 -3.12
C VAL A 16 33.99 39.02 -4.47
N THR A 17 34.50 39.76 -5.45
CA THR A 17 34.92 39.28 -6.77
C THR A 17 36.10 38.33 -6.60
N CYS A 18 35.98 37.13 -7.14
CA CYS A 18 37.13 36.26 -7.37
C CYS A 18 37.14 35.89 -8.85
N THR A 19 37.89 36.66 -9.62
CA THR A 19 38.32 36.31 -10.98
C THR A 19 39.43 35.27 -10.87
N GLN A 20 39.15 34.03 -11.28
CA GLN A 20 40.19 33.11 -11.69
C GLN A 20 39.95 32.71 -13.15
N ALA A 21 40.91 33.09 -13.97
CA ALA A 21 41.07 32.63 -15.34
C ALA A 21 41.52 31.16 -15.31
N PHE A 22 40.77 30.29 -15.98
CA PHE A 22 41.23 28.97 -16.35
C PHE A 22 40.87 28.70 -17.82
N SER A 23 41.94 28.61 -18.62
CA SER A 23 42.19 27.62 -19.66
C SER A 23 41.02 27.19 -20.55
N ALA A 24 41.07 27.64 -21.80
CA ALA A 24 40.27 27.12 -22.91
C ALA A 24 40.48 25.59 -23.09
N GLY A 25 39.51 24.81 -22.65
CA GLY A 25 39.30 23.42 -23.06
C GLY A 25 38.18 23.33 -24.11
N PRO A 26 38.07 22.19 -24.83
CA PRO A 26 37.12 22.04 -25.92
C PRO A 26 35.69 22.22 -25.44
N SER A 27 34.90 22.94 -26.23
CA SER A 27 33.47 23.21 -26.02
C SER A 27 32.71 21.90 -25.81
N VAL A 28 32.47 21.55 -24.56
CA VAL A 28 31.46 20.58 -24.18
C VAL A 28 30.16 21.36 -24.17
N GLU A 29 29.30 21.09 -25.16
CA GLU A 29 27.92 21.58 -25.12
C GLU A 29 27.34 21.27 -23.74
N PRO A 30 26.73 22.25 -23.05
CA PRO A 30 26.04 21.97 -21.80
C PRO A 30 25.00 20.88 -22.10
N PRO A 31 24.88 19.84 -21.24
CA PRO A 31 23.86 18.84 -21.43
C PRO A 31 22.52 19.56 -21.56
N ALA A 32 21.78 19.22 -22.62
CA ALA A 32 20.45 19.77 -22.84
C ALA A 32 19.69 19.71 -21.51
N PRO A 33 19.02 20.81 -21.08
CA PRO A 33 18.23 20.78 -19.87
C PRO A 33 17.32 19.55 -19.94
N PRO A 34 17.19 18.77 -18.84
CA PRO A 34 16.33 17.60 -18.83
C PRO A 34 14.99 18.05 -19.39
N CYS A 35 14.58 17.41 -20.48
CA CYS A 35 13.36 17.73 -21.19
C CYS A 35 12.25 17.81 -20.15
N THR A 36 11.86 19.02 -19.77
CA THR A 36 10.79 19.25 -18.81
C THR A 36 9.56 18.77 -19.54
N VAL A 37 9.21 17.51 -19.30
CA VAL A 37 7.96 16.91 -19.77
C VAL A 37 6.90 17.87 -19.26
N LEU A 38 6.27 18.59 -20.19
CA LEU A 38 5.09 19.39 -19.92
C LEU A 38 3.98 18.40 -19.53
N LEU A 39 4.02 17.97 -18.27
CA LEU A 39 2.92 17.34 -17.57
C LEU A 39 1.84 18.41 -17.51
N ARG A 40 1.00 18.49 -18.54
CA ARG A 40 -0.25 19.23 -18.45
C ARG A 40 -0.98 18.62 -17.26
N ALA A 41 -1.11 19.36 -16.17
CA ALA A 41 -1.82 18.90 -15.00
C ALA A 41 -3.26 18.57 -15.45
N PRO A 42 -3.75 17.35 -15.19
CA PRO A 42 -5.13 17.00 -15.50
C PRO A 42 -6.08 17.99 -14.83
N THR A 43 -7.12 18.38 -15.55
CA THR A 43 -8.04 19.43 -15.08
C THR A 43 -9.29 18.78 -14.54
N ILE A 44 -9.16 18.13 -13.38
CA ILE A 44 -10.32 17.56 -12.68
C ILE A 44 -11.21 18.72 -12.23
N GLN A 45 -12.44 18.74 -12.75
CA GLN A 45 -13.43 19.74 -12.39
C GLN A 45 -13.93 19.51 -10.96
N PRO A 46 -14.21 20.58 -10.19
CA PRO A 46 -14.97 20.45 -8.95
C PRO A 46 -16.29 19.70 -9.21
N TRP A 47 -16.68 18.85 -8.27
CA TRP A 47 -17.88 18.03 -8.41
C TRP A 47 -18.58 17.88 -7.06
N GLN A 48 -19.89 17.64 -7.09
CA GLN A 48 -20.66 17.40 -5.87
C GLN A 48 -21.11 15.93 -5.80
N PRO A 49 -20.58 15.12 -4.87
CA PRO A 49 -20.83 13.69 -4.81
C PRO A 49 -22.29 13.29 -4.66
N ARG A 50 -23.13 14.18 -4.09
CA ARG A 50 -24.57 13.95 -3.98
C ARG A 50 -25.31 14.07 -5.31
N PHE A 51 -24.78 14.83 -6.26
CA PHE A 51 -25.50 15.21 -7.48
C PHE A 51 -24.81 14.72 -8.75
N GLU A 52 -23.49 14.55 -8.71
CA GLU A 52 -22.66 14.36 -9.88
C GLU A 52 -21.61 13.28 -9.66
N GLN A 53 -21.24 12.63 -10.76
CA GLN A 53 -20.08 11.76 -10.86
C GLN A 53 -19.03 12.49 -11.70
N PRO A 54 -17.75 12.55 -11.28
CA PRO A 54 -16.75 13.23 -12.07
C PRO A 54 -16.52 12.43 -13.36
N LYS A 55 -16.62 13.12 -14.49
CA LYS A 55 -16.27 12.56 -15.80
C LYS A 55 -14.75 12.69 -15.96
N LEU A 56 -14.06 11.56 -15.92
CA LEU A 56 -12.60 11.51 -16.01
C LEU A 56 -12.17 10.81 -17.31
N GLY A 57 -11.24 11.42 -18.03
CA GLY A 57 -10.49 10.81 -19.10
C GLY A 57 -9.40 9.88 -18.58
N VAL A 58 -8.70 9.19 -19.48
CA VAL A 58 -7.54 8.37 -19.09
C VAL A 58 -6.37 9.25 -18.72
N GLU A 59 -6.22 10.36 -19.41
CA GLU A 59 -5.25 11.42 -19.15
C GLU A 59 -5.40 12.03 -17.76
N ASP A 60 -6.61 11.96 -17.18
CA ASP A 60 -6.86 12.40 -15.80
C ASP A 60 -6.42 11.37 -14.76
N LEU A 61 -6.12 10.14 -15.18
CA LEU A 61 -5.78 9.04 -14.28
C LEU A 61 -4.39 8.45 -14.53
N LEU A 62 -3.78 8.71 -15.69
CA LEU A 62 -2.47 8.22 -16.10
C LEU A 62 -1.61 9.29 -16.78
N PRO A 63 -0.27 9.25 -16.60
CA PRO A 63 0.63 10.08 -17.37
C PRO A 63 0.49 9.82 -18.88
N LEU A 64 0.47 10.89 -19.68
CA LEU A 64 0.40 10.81 -21.14
C LEU A 64 1.54 9.97 -21.74
N THR A 65 2.73 10.04 -21.14
CA THR A 65 3.89 9.23 -21.54
C THR A 65 3.61 7.74 -21.42
N PHE A 66 2.96 7.32 -20.33
CA PHE A 66 2.60 5.92 -20.10
C PHE A 66 1.48 5.46 -21.03
N ILE A 67 0.49 6.31 -21.31
CA ILE A 67 -0.56 6.02 -22.31
C ILE A 67 0.07 5.81 -23.70
N ALA A 68 1.04 6.64 -24.08
CA ALA A 68 1.77 6.50 -25.33
C ALA A 68 2.59 5.20 -25.38
N GLU A 69 3.24 4.82 -24.27
CA GLU A 69 3.99 3.56 -24.15
C GLU A 69 3.08 2.34 -24.29
N ILE A 70 1.91 2.35 -23.63
CA ILE A 70 0.88 1.31 -23.78
C ILE A 70 0.45 1.18 -25.23
N LYS A 71 0.13 2.31 -25.89
CA LYS A 71 -0.28 2.33 -27.30
C LYS A 71 0.82 1.78 -28.22
N LYS A 72 2.07 2.17 -27.99
CA LYS A 72 3.24 1.70 -28.75
C LYS A 72 3.44 0.19 -28.60
N THR A 73 3.28 -0.33 -27.38
CA THR A 73 3.61 -1.72 -27.06
C THR A 73 2.48 -2.69 -27.41
N LEU A 74 1.23 -2.32 -27.14
CA LEU A 74 0.07 -3.20 -27.30
C LEU A 74 -0.79 -2.87 -28.52
N GLY A 75 -0.57 -1.73 -29.18
CA GLY A 75 -1.44 -1.24 -30.26
C GLY A 75 -2.84 -0.84 -29.79
N LYS A 76 -3.07 -0.74 -28.48
CA LYS A 76 -4.39 -0.46 -27.88
C LYS A 76 -4.38 0.87 -27.15
N VAL A 77 -5.50 1.59 -27.20
CA VAL A 77 -5.71 2.82 -26.42
C VAL A 77 -6.61 2.47 -25.24
N PRO A 78 -6.13 2.59 -24.00
CA PRO A 78 -7.00 2.43 -22.84
C PRO A 78 -8.08 3.52 -22.80
N TYR A 79 -9.19 3.26 -22.14
CA TYR A 79 -10.20 4.27 -21.81
C TYR A 79 -10.54 4.23 -20.32
N ALA A 80 -10.99 5.36 -19.80
CA ALA A 80 -11.42 5.52 -18.42
C ALA A 80 -12.93 5.37 -18.34
N GLU A 81 -13.38 4.70 -17.30
CA GLU A 81 -14.80 4.52 -17.01
C GLU A 81 -15.03 4.88 -15.55
N SER A 82 -16.02 5.75 -15.35
CA SER A 82 -16.56 6.08 -14.05
C SER A 82 -17.97 5.49 -13.97
N LYS A 83 -18.26 4.64 -12.98
CA LYS A 83 -19.63 4.13 -12.73
C LYS A 83 -20.08 4.36 -11.28
N ARG A 84 -21.23 5.00 -11.10
CA ARG A 84 -21.90 5.13 -9.80
C ARG A 84 -22.90 3.99 -9.58
N THR A 85 -22.96 3.45 -8.36
CA THR A 85 -23.96 2.47 -7.93
C THR A 85 -24.29 2.71 -6.46
N GLY A 86 -25.42 3.39 -6.20
CA GLY A 86 -25.78 3.83 -4.86
C GLY A 86 -24.73 4.80 -4.27
N GLU A 87 -24.12 4.36 -3.18
CA GLU A 87 -23.06 5.05 -2.43
C GLU A 87 -21.65 4.77 -2.99
N GLU A 88 -21.50 3.87 -3.97
CA GLU A 88 -20.21 3.58 -4.59
C GLU A 88 -19.99 4.38 -5.87
N ILE A 89 -18.78 4.91 -6.05
CA ILE A 89 -18.29 5.51 -7.30
C ILE A 89 -17.01 4.78 -7.71
N ALA A 90 -17.12 3.89 -8.69
CA ALA A 90 -16.00 3.12 -9.21
C ALA A 90 -15.30 3.85 -10.37
N PHE A 91 -13.97 3.89 -10.33
CA PHE A 91 -13.11 4.37 -11.40
C PHE A 91 -12.28 3.21 -11.93
N ARG A 92 -12.24 3.06 -13.26
CA ARG A 92 -11.60 1.93 -13.91
C ARG A 92 -10.90 2.38 -15.18
N ILE A 93 -9.74 1.81 -15.44
CA ILE A 93 -9.03 1.93 -16.71
C ILE A 93 -8.92 0.56 -17.33
N ARG A 94 -9.38 0.44 -18.58
CA ARG A 94 -9.43 -0.83 -19.32
C ARG A 94 -9.25 -0.61 -20.82
N PHE A 95 -9.04 -1.70 -21.55
CA PHE A 95 -8.88 -1.66 -23.00
C PHE A 95 -10.18 -1.84 -23.78
N ALA A 96 -11.13 -2.58 -23.23
CA ALA A 96 -12.42 -2.85 -23.85
C ALA A 96 -13.46 -3.19 -22.78
N GLN A 97 -14.74 -3.08 -23.13
CA GLN A 97 -15.83 -3.53 -22.28
C GLN A 97 -15.74 -5.05 -22.08
N GLY A 98 -16.02 -5.54 -20.86
CA GLY A 98 -15.88 -6.95 -20.51
C GLY A 98 -14.43 -7.40 -20.24
N VAL A 99 -13.41 -6.61 -20.56
CA VAL A 99 -12.02 -6.87 -20.18
C VAL A 99 -11.78 -6.40 -18.75
N PRO A 100 -11.06 -7.16 -17.90
CA PRO A 100 -10.68 -6.72 -16.57
C PRO A 100 -9.93 -5.40 -16.61
N SER A 101 -10.23 -4.52 -15.66
CA SER A 101 -9.49 -3.27 -15.48
C SER A 101 -8.10 -3.56 -14.93
N PHE A 102 -7.07 -2.92 -15.50
CA PHE A 102 -5.71 -3.03 -14.98
C PHE A 102 -5.43 -1.96 -13.91
N ILE A 103 -6.17 -0.84 -13.95
CA ILE A 103 -6.23 0.12 -12.84
C ILE A 103 -7.68 0.27 -12.42
N SER A 104 -7.94 0.17 -11.12
CA SER A 104 -9.24 0.52 -10.56
C SER A 104 -9.15 0.93 -9.11
N TRP A 105 -10.10 1.76 -8.69
CA TRP A 105 -10.42 2.01 -7.29
C TRP A 105 -11.90 2.37 -7.19
N LYS A 106 -12.43 2.36 -5.98
CA LYS A 106 -13.78 2.78 -5.67
C LYS A 106 -13.74 3.80 -4.56
N PHE A 107 -14.52 4.86 -4.73
CA PHE A 107 -14.92 5.69 -3.62
C PHE A 107 -16.24 5.20 -3.03
N ILE A 108 -16.32 5.22 -1.71
CA ILE A 108 -17.50 4.86 -0.95
C ILE A 108 -17.95 6.11 -0.19
N LEU A 109 -19.16 6.55 -0.47
CA LEU A 109 -19.78 7.69 0.18
C LEU A 109 -20.45 7.20 1.47
N ASP A 110 -20.01 7.70 2.63
CA ASP A 110 -20.72 7.44 3.89
C ASP A 110 -21.57 8.66 4.25
N PRO A 111 -22.92 8.56 4.22
CA PRO A 111 -23.79 9.67 4.59
C PRO A 111 -23.62 10.15 6.04
N ARG A 112 -23.06 9.31 6.92
CA ARG A 112 -22.84 9.62 8.34
C ARG A 112 -21.59 10.47 8.56
N HIS A 113 -20.63 10.39 7.63
CA HIS A 113 -19.35 11.11 7.66
C HIS A 113 -19.16 11.88 6.34
N PRO A 114 -20.01 12.88 6.05
CA PRO A 114 -20.04 13.58 4.76
C PRO A 114 -18.74 14.34 4.42
N GLU A 115 -17.91 14.63 5.42
CA GLU A 115 -16.57 15.22 5.29
C GLU A 115 -15.52 14.23 4.77
N SER A 116 -15.82 12.92 4.86
CA SER A 116 -14.91 11.84 4.52
C SER A 116 -15.39 11.05 3.30
N ILE A 117 -14.45 10.41 2.63
CA ILE A 117 -14.75 9.44 1.57
C ILE A 117 -13.92 8.18 1.76
N GLY A 118 -14.61 7.04 1.72
CA GLY A 118 -14.01 5.73 1.79
C GLY A 118 -13.31 5.36 0.49
N ILE A 119 -12.20 4.64 0.56
CA ILE A 119 -11.50 4.08 -0.60
C ILE A 119 -11.44 2.56 -0.45
N ASP A 120 -11.77 1.87 -1.54
CA ASP A 120 -11.69 0.41 -1.64
C ASP A 120 -11.35 -0.05 -3.08
N GLY A 121 -11.10 -1.34 -3.27
CA GLY A 121 -10.97 -1.97 -4.58
C GLY A 121 -9.76 -1.50 -5.40
N LEU A 122 -8.70 -1.05 -4.73
CA LEU A 122 -7.47 -0.58 -5.36
C LEU A 122 -6.76 -1.73 -6.10
N ARG A 123 -6.68 -1.63 -7.42
CA ARG A 123 -5.97 -2.54 -8.31
C ARG A 123 -5.02 -1.74 -9.18
N LEU A 124 -3.75 -2.13 -9.24
CA LEU A 124 -2.69 -1.40 -9.92
C LEU A 124 -1.75 -2.37 -10.64
N GLU A 125 -2.17 -2.80 -11.82
CA GLU A 125 -1.44 -3.72 -12.69
C GLU A 125 -0.87 -2.98 -13.89
N ASN A 126 0.36 -3.33 -14.27
CA ASN A 126 1.02 -2.83 -15.46
C ASN A 126 0.67 -3.72 -16.66
N PRO A 127 -0.11 -3.21 -17.63
CA PRO A 127 -0.58 -4.01 -18.75
C PRO A 127 0.53 -4.36 -19.76
N ILE A 128 1.70 -3.72 -19.66
CA ILE A 128 2.86 -3.95 -20.55
C ILE A 128 4.02 -4.66 -19.85
N ALA A 129 3.86 -5.07 -18.59
CA ALA A 129 4.89 -5.82 -17.89
C ALA A 129 4.97 -7.27 -18.40
N THR A 130 6.12 -7.63 -18.96
CA THR A 130 6.45 -9.03 -19.34
C THR A 130 7.32 -9.73 -18.31
N LYS A 131 7.88 -8.98 -17.34
CA LYS A 131 8.68 -9.49 -16.21
C LYS A 131 8.41 -8.69 -14.93
N PRO A 132 8.59 -9.29 -13.74
CA PRO A 132 8.66 -8.59 -12.46
C PRO A 132 9.66 -7.43 -12.53
N ARG A 133 9.31 -6.24 -12.04
CA ARG A 133 10.23 -5.09 -11.97
C ARG A 133 10.85 -5.00 -10.58
N GLU A 134 12.17 -4.88 -10.53
CA GLU A 134 12.98 -4.93 -9.29
C GLU A 134 12.83 -3.71 -8.37
N ASN A 135 12.29 -2.59 -8.87
CA ASN A 135 12.11 -1.35 -8.10
C ASN A 135 10.65 -1.08 -7.68
N LEU A 136 9.81 -2.11 -7.66
CA LEU A 136 8.42 -2.00 -7.22
C LEU A 136 8.28 -2.28 -5.73
N HIS A 137 7.19 -1.78 -5.14
CA HIS A 137 6.81 -2.19 -3.80
C HIS A 137 6.57 -3.71 -3.76
N SER A 138 6.83 -4.36 -2.62
CA SER A 138 6.63 -5.81 -2.48
C SER A 138 5.20 -6.26 -2.81
N SER A 139 4.20 -5.40 -2.57
CA SER A 139 2.80 -5.65 -2.94
C SER A 139 2.49 -5.55 -4.44
N GLN A 140 3.49 -5.17 -5.23
CA GLN A 140 3.41 -4.88 -6.66
C GLN A 140 4.40 -5.73 -7.48
N MET A 141 5.16 -6.64 -6.86
CA MET A 141 6.29 -7.30 -7.51
C MET A 141 5.92 -8.23 -8.68
N LYS A 142 4.69 -8.75 -8.79
CA LYS A 142 4.31 -9.63 -9.92
C LYS A 142 4.13 -8.86 -11.23
N SER A 143 3.45 -7.70 -11.22
CA SER A 143 3.15 -6.92 -12.44
C SER A 143 2.89 -5.43 -12.20
N GLY A 144 3.24 -4.86 -11.04
CA GLY A 144 2.77 -3.51 -10.65
C GLY A 144 3.26 -2.36 -11.52
N LEU A 145 2.60 -1.20 -11.34
CA LEU A 145 2.86 0.01 -12.12
C LEU A 145 4.27 0.58 -11.89
N PRO A 146 4.91 1.18 -12.91
CA PRO A 146 6.10 1.98 -12.70
C PRO A 146 5.89 3.03 -11.59
N MET A 147 6.92 3.31 -10.79
CA MET A 147 6.80 4.17 -9.61
C MET A 147 6.27 5.58 -9.95
N GLU A 148 6.63 6.14 -11.10
CA GLU A 148 6.11 7.43 -11.58
C GLU A 148 4.61 7.39 -11.87
N VAL A 149 4.14 6.32 -12.54
CA VAL A 149 2.73 6.11 -12.88
C VAL A 149 1.91 5.88 -11.62
N PHE A 150 2.48 5.12 -10.69
CA PHE A 150 1.88 4.91 -9.38
C PHE A 150 1.69 6.23 -8.63
N ARG A 151 2.74 7.06 -8.53
CA ARG A 151 2.68 8.35 -7.83
C ARG A 151 1.63 9.28 -8.46
N PHE A 152 1.59 9.31 -9.79
CA PHE A 152 0.58 10.04 -10.53
C PHE A 152 -0.84 9.56 -10.17
N ALA A 153 -1.12 8.26 -10.28
CA ALA A 153 -2.44 7.70 -9.97
C ALA A 153 -2.88 8.00 -8.51
N ARG A 154 -1.93 7.95 -7.57
CA ARG A 154 -2.17 8.35 -6.17
C ARG A 154 -2.54 9.83 -6.05
N GLU A 155 -1.81 10.72 -6.71
CA GLU A 155 -2.09 12.16 -6.70
C GLU A 155 -3.45 12.48 -7.31
N GLN A 156 -3.84 11.77 -8.39
CA GLN A 156 -5.16 11.92 -8.99
C GLN A 156 -6.27 11.48 -8.05
N LEU A 157 -6.08 10.37 -7.33
CA LEU A 157 -7.03 9.94 -6.30
C LEU A 157 -7.24 11.02 -5.23
N PHE A 158 -6.18 11.70 -4.77
CA PHE A 158 -6.29 12.81 -3.83
C PHE A 158 -6.98 14.03 -4.44
N GLU A 159 -6.62 14.38 -5.67
CA GLU A 159 -7.19 15.54 -6.35
C GLU A 159 -8.70 15.35 -6.59
N ILE A 160 -9.13 14.16 -7.03
CA ILE A 160 -10.55 13.84 -7.22
C ILE A 160 -11.30 13.98 -5.89
N ALA A 161 -10.74 13.48 -4.78
CA ALA A 161 -11.38 13.60 -3.46
C ALA A 161 -11.48 15.07 -3.01
N ARG A 162 -10.40 15.85 -3.10
CA ARG A 162 -10.42 17.28 -2.76
C ARG A 162 -11.42 18.07 -3.60
N LYS A 163 -11.47 17.81 -4.92
CA LYS A 163 -12.43 18.43 -5.84
C LYS A 163 -13.88 18.04 -5.57
N GLY A 164 -14.09 16.90 -4.91
CA GLY A 164 -15.39 16.46 -4.40
C GLY A 164 -15.82 17.15 -3.10
N GLY A 165 -14.95 17.99 -2.52
CA GLY A 165 -15.20 18.69 -1.25
C GLY A 165 -14.87 17.88 0.00
N PHE A 166 -14.17 16.75 -0.12
CA PHE A 166 -13.79 15.92 1.02
C PHE A 166 -12.52 16.42 1.68
N THR A 167 -12.50 16.39 3.00
CA THR A 167 -11.32 16.75 3.82
C THR A 167 -10.59 15.52 4.32
N LYS A 168 -11.18 14.32 4.18
CA LYS A 168 -10.62 13.09 4.72
C LYS A 168 -10.80 11.91 3.77
N LEU A 169 -9.78 11.08 3.66
CA LEU A 169 -9.86 9.76 3.07
C LEU A 169 -9.87 8.71 4.18
N THR A 170 -10.75 7.73 4.07
CA THR A 170 -10.78 6.57 4.96
C THR A 170 -10.72 5.28 4.15
N THR A 171 -10.29 4.19 4.76
CA THR A 171 -10.46 2.87 4.16
C THR A 171 -11.82 2.31 4.51
N HIS A 172 -12.55 1.79 3.52
CA HIS A 172 -13.84 1.16 3.74
C HIS A 172 -13.73 -0.37 3.68
N GLY A 173 -14.34 -1.07 4.65
CA GLY A 173 -14.43 -2.53 4.69
C GLY A 173 -13.22 -3.29 5.26
N SER A 174 -13.26 -4.61 5.16
CA SER A 174 -12.19 -5.52 5.61
C SER A 174 -11.04 -5.56 4.60
N GLN A 175 -10.07 -4.67 4.77
CA GLN A 175 -8.90 -4.59 3.90
C GLN A 175 -7.78 -5.54 4.31
N ASN A 176 -7.24 -6.29 3.34
CA ASN A 176 -6.17 -7.23 3.65
C ASN A 176 -4.86 -6.51 3.96
N TYR A 177 -3.99 -7.16 4.74
CA TYR A 177 -2.76 -6.50 5.19
C TYR A 177 -1.90 -6.03 4.00
N LEU A 178 -1.92 -6.78 2.89
CA LEU A 178 -1.30 -6.39 1.63
C LEU A 178 -1.78 -5.01 1.14
N VAL A 179 -3.09 -4.81 1.08
CA VAL A 179 -3.74 -3.57 0.65
C VAL A 179 -3.55 -2.45 1.68
N ALA A 180 -3.70 -2.76 2.97
CA ALA A 180 -3.52 -1.79 4.04
C ALA A 180 -2.06 -1.29 4.13
N ALA A 181 -1.08 -2.17 3.93
CA ALA A 181 0.33 -1.81 3.84
C ALA A 181 0.61 -0.91 2.62
N LEU A 182 -0.06 -1.15 1.49
CA LEU A 182 0.01 -0.26 0.33
C LEU A 182 -0.53 1.14 0.66
N TYR A 183 -1.69 1.24 1.33
CA TYR A 183 -2.25 2.52 1.77
C TYR A 183 -1.32 3.25 2.76
N ARG A 184 -0.79 2.56 3.77
CA ARG A 184 0.13 3.17 4.75
C ARG A 184 1.40 3.70 4.09
N ARG A 185 2.10 2.85 3.33
CA ARG A 185 3.41 3.21 2.78
C ARG A 185 3.33 4.20 1.63
N MET A 186 2.31 4.06 0.78
CA MET A 186 2.28 4.81 -0.47
C MET A 186 1.33 5.99 -0.44
N VAL A 187 0.16 5.81 0.16
CA VAL A 187 -0.86 6.85 0.30
C VAL A 187 -0.57 7.70 1.55
N GLY A 188 0.17 7.16 2.52
CA GLY A 188 0.50 7.88 3.76
C GLY A 188 -0.64 7.87 4.77
N MET A 189 -1.62 6.97 4.58
CA MET A 189 -2.70 6.81 5.54
C MET A 189 -2.17 6.26 6.87
N LYS A 190 -2.81 6.66 7.96
CA LYS A 190 -2.45 6.29 9.33
C LYS A 190 -3.57 5.48 9.97
N PRO A 191 -3.26 4.62 10.95
CA PRO A 191 -4.28 3.90 11.71
C PRO A 191 -5.28 4.86 12.37
N VAL A 192 -6.57 4.53 12.26
CA VAL A 192 -7.67 5.38 12.78
C VAL A 192 -7.70 5.38 14.32
N THR A 193 -7.30 4.26 14.93
CA THR A 193 -7.37 4.05 16.39
C THR A 193 -6.08 3.44 16.92
N GLY A 194 -5.83 3.57 18.23
CA GLY A 194 -4.69 2.92 18.88
C GLY A 194 -4.73 1.38 18.79
N VAL A 195 -5.91 0.78 18.72
CA VAL A 195 -6.06 -0.66 18.46
C VAL A 195 -5.58 -1.01 17.06
N SER A 196 -5.94 -0.18 16.07
CA SER A 196 -5.49 -0.39 14.68
C SER A 196 -3.97 -0.29 14.58
N ASP A 197 -3.39 0.69 15.27
CA ASP A 197 -1.94 0.90 15.33
C ASP A 197 -1.21 -0.34 15.87
N GLN A 198 -1.63 -0.86 17.01
CA GLN A 198 -1.07 -2.09 17.60
C GLN A 198 -1.16 -3.30 16.67
N VAL A 199 -2.28 -3.45 15.95
CA VAL A 199 -2.43 -4.53 14.97
C VAL A 199 -1.47 -4.36 13.80
N PHE A 200 -1.29 -3.14 13.30
CA PHE A 200 -0.31 -2.87 12.26
C PHE A 200 1.12 -3.14 12.72
N GLU A 201 1.49 -2.75 13.94
CA GLU A 201 2.79 -3.06 14.53
C GLU A 201 3.04 -4.57 14.60
N LEU A 202 2.04 -5.35 15.06
CA LEU A 202 2.13 -6.81 15.09
C LEU A 202 2.31 -7.40 13.69
N LEU A 203 1.52 -6.95 12.71
CA LEU A 203 1.60 -7.46 11.33
C LEU A 203 2.93 -7.10 10.66
N ASP A 204 3.41 -5.86 10.85
CA ASP A 204 4.71 -5.40 10.37
C ASP A 204 5.85 -6.23 10.98
N PHE A 205 5.77 -6.50 12.29
CA PHE A 205 6.71 -7.37 12.98
C PHE A 205 6.70 -8.79 12.40
N CYS A 206 5.54 -9.43 12.28
CA CYS A 206 5.41 -10.78 11.72
C CYS A 206 5.94 -10.87 10.29
N TYR A 207 5.64 -9.88 9.45
CA TYR A 207 6.15 -9.81 8.08
C TYR A 207 7.68 -9.69 8.03
N LEU A 208 8.26 -8.79 8.84
CA LEU A 208 9.71 -8.63 8.92
C LEU A 208 10.40 -9.87 9.48
N TYR A 209 9.79 -10.53 10.46
CA TYR A 209 10.28 -11.79 11.00
C TYR A 209 10.30 -12.88 9.92
N ALA A 210 9.18 -13.05 9.20
CA ALA A 210 9.05 -14.06 8.15
C ALA A 210 10.03 -13.86 6.99
N THR A 211 10.34 -12.61 6.65
CA THR A 211 11.22 -12.28 5.51
C THR A 211 12.70 -12.24 5.86
N ARG A 212 13.06 -11.97 7.12
CA ARG A 212 14.46 -11.72 7.52
C ARG A 212 15.03 -12.73 8.52
N ARG A 213 14.20 -13.32 9.37
CA ARG A 213 14.66 -14.10 10.54
C ARG A 213 14.41 -15.60 10.42
N LEU A 214 13.47 -16.03 9.60
CA LEU A 214 13.30 -17.46 9.31
C LEU A 214 14.55 -18.06 8.63
N PRO A 215 14.77 -19.38 8.76
CA PRO A 215 15.71 -20.12 7.92
C PRO A 215 15.45 -19.82 6.45
N VAL A 216 16.51 -19.78 5.64
CA VAL A 216 16.44 -19.28 4.25
C VAL A 216 15.37 -20.03 3.43
N GLU A 217 15.22 -21.33 3.69
CA GLU A 217 14.29 -22.23 3.03
C GLU A 217 12.82 -21.98 3.38
N GLU A 218 12.57 -21.38 4.55
CA GLU A 218 11.24 -21.09 5.09
C GLU A 218 10.89 -19.59 4.99
N ARG A 219 11.81 -18.76 4.45
CA ARG A 219 11.58 -17.32 4.30
C ARG A 219 10.49 -17.06 3.28
N ILE A 220 9.57 -16.18 3.68
CA ILE A 220 8.59 -15.63 2.78
C ILE A 220 9.27 -14.65 1.82
N THR A 221 8.91 -14.73 0.53
CA THR A 221 9.56 -13.91 -0.51
C THR A 221 8.78 -12.63 -0.85
N SER A 222 7.49 -12.57 -0.52
CA SER A 222 6.64 -11.42 -0.81
C SER A 222 5.58 -11.17 0.27
N ILE A 223 5.06 -9.95 0.31
CA ILE A 223 3.92 -9.61 1.18
C ILE A 223 2.63 -10.33 0.74
N ASP A 224 2.53 -10.76 -0.52
CA ASP A 224 1.43 -11.57 -1.03
C ASP A 224 1.46 -12.97 -0.38
N ASP A 225 2.63 -13.61 -0.39
CA ASP A 225 2.86 -14.87 0.32
C ASP A 225 2.58 -14.74 1.83
N PHE A 226 3.00 -13.63 2.45
CA PHE A 226 2.68 -13.35 3.85
C PHE A 226 1.18 -13.19 4.08
N ASN A 227 0.48 -12.49 3.19
CA ASN A 227 -0.95 -12.34 3.24
C ASN A 227 -1.68 -13.69 3.10
N HIS A 228 -1.11 -14.64 2.34
CA HIS A 228 -1.61 -16.02 2.29
C HIS A 228 -1.40 -16.79 3.60
N VAL A 229 -0.26 -16.59 4.27
CA VAL A 229 0.02 -17.18 5.58
C VAL A 229 -0.96 -16.69 6.65
N ILE A 230 -1.25 -15.40 6.70
CA ILE A 230 -2.22 -14.82 7.66
C ILE A 230 -3.68 -15.07 7.22
N GLY A 231 -3.91 -15.26 5.93
CA GLY A 231 -5.23 -15.29 5.30
C GLY A 231 -5.93 -16.64 5.25
N ASP A 232 -5.24 -17.74 5.58
CA ASP A 232 -5.69 -19.13 5.41
C ASP A 232 -6.54 -19.35 4.15
N TYR A 233 -5.89 -19.26 2.98
CA TYR A 233 -6.50 -19.59 1.68
C TYR A 233 -6.94 -21.07 1.60
N HIS A 234 -6.64 -21.89 2.62
CA HIS A 234 -6.88 -23.33 2.67
C HIS A 234 -7.83 -23.76 3.81
N GLY A 235 -8.91 -23.01 4.01
CA GLY A 235 -10.13 -23.48 4.68
C GLY A 235 -10.04 -23.64 6.21
N TYR A 236 -11.22 -23.59 6.84
CA TYR A 236 -11.43 -23.62 8.30
C TYR A 236 -10.62 -24.69 9.06
N THR A 237 -10.44 -25.88 8.48
CA THR A 237 -9.83 -27.04 9.15
C THR A 237 -8.33 -26.86 9.44
N THR A 238 -7.64 -26.00 8.70
CA THR A 238 -6.19 -25.77 8.88
C THR A 238 -5.93 -24.91 10.12
N SER A 239 -6.67 -23.80 10.24
CA SER A 239 -6.62 -22.90 11.39
C SER A 239 -7.00 -23.57 12.73
N GLU A 240 -8.00 -24.44 12.76
CA GLU A 240 -8.42 -25.16 13.97
C GLU A 240 -7.36 -26.16 14.46
N ARG A 241 -6.70 -26.85 13.53
CA ARG A 241 -5.56 -27.73 13.84
C ARG A 241 -4.40 -26.94 14.43
N ALA A 242 -4.06 -25.80 13.82
CA ALA A 242 -3.01 -24.92 14.33
C ALA A 242 -3.34 -24.42 15.75
N GLN A 243 -4.58 -23.99 15.98
CA GLN A 243 -5.05 -23.58 17.31
C GLN A 243 -5.00 -24.72 18.32
N PHE A 244 -5.38 -25.95 17.93
CA PHE A 244 -5.29 -27.12 18.80
C PHE A 244 -3.86 -27.40 19.27
N PHE A 245 -2.88 -27.38 18.36
CA PHE A 245 -1.48 -27.57 18.74
C PHE A 245 -0.96 -26.47 19.66
N TRP A 246 -1.33 -25.22 19.38
CA TRP A 246 -0.98 -24.10 20.23
C TRP A 246 -1.57 -24.23 21.63
N ASP A 247 -2.85 -24.57 21.75
CA ASP A 247 -3.52 -24.80 23.05
C ASP A 247 -2.85 -25.95 23.84
N GLN A 248 -2.37 -26.99 23.16
CA GLN A 248 -1.61 -28.09 23.79
C GLN A 248 -0.25 -27.63 24.30
N TYR A 249 0.47 -26.82 23.53
CA TYR A 249 1.74 -26.23 23.97
C TYR A 249 1.52 -25.30 25.16
N GLN A 250 0.51 -24.42 25.13
CA GLN A 250 0.22 -23.52 26.25
C GLN A 250 -0.08 -24.28 27.55
N LYS A 251 -0.72 -25.46 27.48
CA LYS A 251 -1.03 -26.29 28.65
C LYS A 251 0.17 -27.07 29.18
N SER A 252 1.00 -27.60 28.29
CA SER A 252 2.07 -28.55 28.64
C SER A 252 3.46 -27.91 28.75
N GLY A 253 3.71 -26.81 28.03
CA GLY A 253 5.03 -26.22 27.83
C GLY A 253 5.97 -27.04 26.95
N ILE A 254 5.49 -28.17 26.39
CA ILE A 254 6.32 -29.13 25.66
C ILE A 254 6.17 -28.92 24.14
N GLU A 255 7.28 -28.67 23.48
CA GLU A 255 7.37 -28.65 22.01
C GLU A 255 7.33 -30.10 21.48
N LYS A 256 6.42 -30.37 20.55
CA LYS A 256 6.32 -31.70 19.91
C LYS A 256 7.14 -31.73 18.62
N SER A 257 7.50 -32.92 18.17
CA SER A 257 8.34 -33.12 16.99
C SER A 257 7.67 -32.74 15.65
N ASP A 258 6.35 -32.55 15.63
CA ASP A 258 5.56 -32.17 14.47
C ASP A 258 5.44 -30.65 14.27
N PHE A 259 6.02 -29.84 15.16
CA PHE A 259 6.13 -28.40 14.94
C PHE A 259 7.43 -27.83 15.49
N THR A 260 7.80 -26.64 15.00
CA THR A 260 8.92 -25.85 15.51
C THR A 260 8.44 -24.50 15.98
N LEU A 261 8.75 -24.14 17.22
CA LEU A 261 8.39 -22.84 17.79
C LEU A 261 9.24 -21.72 17.20
N LEU A 262 8.60 -20.59 16.93
CA LEU A 262 9.26 -19.36 16.53
C LEU A 262 9.30 -18.41 17.71
N LYS A 263 10.50 -17.90 18.00
CA LYS A 263 10.74 -17.01 19.14
C LYS A 263 11.37 -15.71 18.68
N ASP A 264 10.99 -14.62 19.32
CA ASP A 264 11.66 -13.33 19.14
C ASP A 264 13.02 -13.28 19.87
N ASP A 265 13.70 -12.14 19.79
CA ASP A 265 15.02 -11.93 20.42
C ASP A 265 14.95 -11.98 21.96
N GLN A 266 13.76 -11.86 22.53
CA GLN A 266 13.52 -11.95 23.97
C GLN A 266 13.14 -13.38 24.39
N GLY A 267 13.10 -14.32 23.45
CA GLY A 267 12.69 -15.70 23.68
C GLY A 267 11.17 -15.89 23.80
N GLN A 268 10.36 -14.87 23.54
CA GLN A 268 8.90 -14.98 23.55
C GLN A 268 8.43 -15.72 22.30
N VAL A 269 7.48 -16.64 22.48
CA VAL A 269 6.91 -17.38 21.36
C VAL A 269 5.96 -16.49 20.57
N ILE A 270 6.25 -16.32 19.28
CA ILE A 270 5.51 -15.45 18.35
C ILE A 270 4.76 -16.23 17.25
N GLY A 271 5.08 -17.51 17.10
CA GLY A 271 4.49 -18.37 16.08
C GLY A 271 5.06 -19.78 16.13
N PHE A 272 4.74 -20.58 15.11
CA PHE A 272 5.33 -21.90 14.91
C PHE A 272 5.22 -22.31 13.44
N ILE A 273 6.04 -23.29 13.07
CA ILE A 273 5.98 -23.98 11.78
C ILE A 273 5.42 -25.39 12.03
N ASP A 274 4.29 -25.74 11.42
CA ASP A 274 3.78 -27.12 11.37
C ASP A 274 4.58 -27.89 10.32
N LEU A 275 5.38 -28.84 10.79
CA LEU A 275 6.22 -29.70 9.97
C LEU A 275 5.37 -30.89 9.51
N ALA A 276 4.47 -30.63 8.57
CA ALA A 276 3.63 -31.66 8.00
C ALA A 276 4.49 -32.80 7.42
N SER A 277 4.15 -34.06 7.74
CA SER A 277 4.96 -35.23 7.44
C SER A 277 5.33 -35.35 5.94
N LYS A 278 6.64 -35.24 5.62
CA LYS A 278 7.41 -35.60 4.40
C LYS A 278 6.80 -35.39 2.98
N SER A 279 5.56 -34.94 2.85
CA SER A 279 4.73 -34.97 1.63
C SER A 279 3.89 -33.70 1.45
N ARG A 280 3.86 -32.81 2.44
CA ARG A 280 3.21 -31.49 2.38
C ARG A 280 4.22 -30.44 2.80
N ALA A 281 4.17 -29.29 2.13
CA ALA A 281 4.99 -28.13 2.49
C ALA A 281 4.73 -27.72 3.95
N SER A 282 5.79 -27.33 4.65
CA SER A 282 5.76 -26.69 5.97
C SER A 282 4.74 -25.55 5.99
N ARG A 283 4.04 -25.36 7.10
CA ARG A 283 3.06 -24.27 7.25
C ARG A 283 3.45 -23.34 8.40
N LEU A 284 3.57 -22.07 8.09
CA LEU A 284 3.88 -21.02 9.05
C LEU A 284 2.59 -20.50 9.70
N TYR A 285 2.61 -20.31 11.02
CA TYR A 285 1.52 -19.67 11.76
C TYR A 285 2.09 -18.63 12.73
N PHE A 286 1.41 -17.50 12.85
CA PHE A 286 1.71 -16.46 13.83
C PHE A 286 0.64 -16.42 14.91
N ILE A 287 1.05 -15.96 16.10
CA ILE A 287 0.17 -15.83 17.26
C ILE A 287 -0.23 -14.37 17.41
N ASN A 288 -1.50 -14.12 17.68
CA ASN A 288 -1.98 -12.79 18.04
C ASN A 288 -1.61 -12.47 19.49
N THR A 289 -0.46 -11.84 19.69
CA THR A 289 0.06 -11.48 21.02
C THR A 289 -0.70 -10.35 21.70
N LEU A 290 -1.59 -9.65 20.98
CA LEU A 290 -2.38 -8.53 21.51
C LEU A 290 -3.58 -8.98 22.34
N VAL A 291 -3.96 -10.26 22.23
CA VAL A 291 -5.13 -10.80 22.92
C VAL A 291 -4.67 -11.78 24.01
N PRO A 292 -5.22 -11.73 25.23
CA PRO A 292 -4.76 -12.59 26.34
C PRO A 292 -4.77 -14.09 26.04
N ARG A 293 -5.76 -14.58 25.28
CA ARG A 293 -5.84 -15.99 24.87
C ARG A 293 -4.77 -16.38 23.84
N LYS A 294 -4.15 -15.39 23.18
CA LYS A 294 -3.13 -15.57 22.15
C LYS A 294 -3.58 -16.53 21.03
N PRO A 295 -4.71 -16.28 20.36
CA PRO A 295 -5.16 -17.15 19.27
C PRO A 295 -4.20 -17.08 18.08
N ILE A 296 -4.30 -18.04 17.16
CA ILE A 296 -3.62 -17.95 15.86
C ILE A 296 -4.10 -16.70 15.13
N LEU A 297 -3.16 -15.91 14.62
CA LEU A 297 -3.43 -14.69 13.87
C LEU A 297 -4.10 -15.05 12.54
N GLN A 298 -5.35 -14.62 12.36
CA GLN A 298 -6.13 -14.91 11.16
C GLN A 298 -6.74 -13.64 10.60
N TYR A 299 -6.71 -13.53 9.28
CA TYR A 299 -7.24 -12.37 8.57
C TYR A 299 -8.74 -12.14 8.82
N ARG A 300 -9.53 -13.22 8.95
CA ARG A 300 -10.96 -13.12 9.29
C ARG A 300 -11.20 -12.36 10.60
N ASP A 301 -10.33 -12.57 11.58
CA ASP A 301 -10.48 -11.98 12.91
C ASP A 301 -9.99 -10.52 12.91
N LEU A 302 -9.01 -10.20 12.06
CA LEU A 302 -8.52 -8.84 11.81
C LEU A 302 -9.49 -7.99 10.98
N GLY A 303 -10.23 -8.61 10.06
CA GLY A 303 -11.21 -7.95 9.20
C GLY A 303 -12.53 -7.62 9.91
N ARG A 304 -12.78 -8.17 11.10
CA ARG A 304 -13.96 -7.84 11.92
C ARG A 304 -13.67 -6.58 12.74
N ASN A 305 -14.63 -5.65 12.80
CA ASN A 305 -14.59 -4.42 13.60
C ASN A 305 -13.64 -3.30 13.12
N ASN A 306 -13.34 -3.19 11.82
CA ASN A 306 -12.49 -2.12 11.26
C ASN A 306 -11.12 -1.98 11.95
N VAL A 307 -10.55 -3.08 12.44
CA VAL A 307 -9.27 -3.08 13.16
C VAL A 307 -8.09 -2.74 12.23
N LEU A 308 -8.28 -2.84 10.93
CA LEU A 308 -7.33 -2.37 9.91
C LEU A 308 -7.75 -1.02 9.30
N GLY A 309 -8.53 -0.23 10.03
CA GLY A 309 -8.97 1.09 9.61
C GLY A 309 -7.81 2.05 9.46
N LEU A 310 -7.74 2.70 8.30
CA LEU A 310 -6.77 3.73 7.97
C LEU A 310 -7.46 5.02 7.53
N GLU A 311 -6.82 6.15 7.79
CA GLU A 311 -7.28 7.47 7.39
C GLU A 311 -6.15 8.40 6.95
N LEU A 312 -6.49 9.39 6.13
CA LEU A 312 -5.60 10.48 5.73
C LEU A 312 -6.39 11.78 5.68
N GLU A 313 -5.89 12.81 6.36
CA GLU A 313 -6.37 14.17 6.22
C GLU A 313 -5.88 14.77 4.89
N LEU A 314 -6.80 15.32 4.11
CA LEU A 314 -6.55 16.00 2.85
C LEU A 314 -6.35 17.49 3.12
N HIS A 315 -5.16 17.88 3.53
CA HIS A 315 -4.71 19.28 3.51
C HIS A 315 -4.34 19.72 2.10
#